data_AF-A0AAF0TKJ1-F1
#
_entry.id   AF-A0AAF0TKJ1-F1
#
_cell.length_a   1.000
_cell.length_b   1.000
_cell.length_c   1.000
_cell.angle_alpha   90.00
_cell.angle_beta   90.00
_cell.angle_gamma   90.00
#
_symmetry.space_group_name_H-M   'P 1'
#
loop_
_entity.id
_entity.type
_entity.pdbx_description
1 polymer ?
#
loop_
_entity_poly.entity_id
_entity_poly.type
_entity_poly.pdbx_seq_one_letter_code
_entity_poly.pdbx_strand_id
1 'polypeptide(L)' 'RAGRRRSTEDWWELIPACIWWTLWKERNARCFEGKSNNIEKIRMNNLSLLYFWCKQDMRGDIELFVDFIDNL' A
#
# COMPACT_ATOMS: atom_id res chain seq x y z
N ARG A 1 19.05 13.49 11.44
CA ARG A 1 19.18 12.21 10.70
C ARG A 1 18.40 12.38 9.40
N ALA A 2 19.08 12.60 8.27
CA ALA A 2 18.40 12.65 6.98
C ALA A 2 17.88 11.23 6.68
N GLY A 3 16.55 11.09 6.49
CA GLY A 3 15.96 9.82 6.11
C GLY A 3 16.50 9.40 4.75
N ARG A 4 17.10 8.20 4.67
CA ARG A 4 17.55 7.63 3.41
C ARG A 4 16.33 7.45 2.51
N ARG A 5 16.34 8.03 1.30
CA ARG A 5 15.38 7.65 0.26
C ARG A 5 15.58 6.16 -0.02
N ARG A 6 14.52 5.36 0.15
CA ARG A 6 14.56 3.92 -0.11
C ARG A 6 14.85 3.66 -1.58
N SER A 7 15.78 2.75 -1.86
CA SER A 7 16.02 2.28 -3.22
C SER A 7 14.87 1.37 -3.66
N THR A 8 14.78 1.08 -4.96
CA THR A 8 13.82 0.11 -5.49
C THR A 8 14.01 -1.28 -4.89
N GLU A 9 15.24 -1.65 -4.54
CA GLU A 9 15.57 -2.91 -3.88
C GLU A 9 14.92 -2.98 -2.48
N ASP A 10 14.90 -1.87 -1.74
CA ASP A 10 14.26 -1.76 -0.43
C ASP A 10 12.71 -1.89 -0.50
N TRP A 11 12.11 -1.76 -1.69
CA TRP A 11 10.65 -1.85 -1.86
C TRP A 11 10.14 -3.29 -1.79
N TRP A 12 10.96 -4.26 -2.20
CA TRP A 12 10.59 -5.67 -2.12
C TRP A 12 10.33 -6.13 -0.69
N GLU A 13 11.05 -5.54 0.28
CA GLU A 13 10.82 -5.79 1.71
C GLU A 13 9.47 -5.24 2.21
N LEU A 14 8.90 -4.23 1.53
CA LEU A 14 7.63 -3.62 1.92
C LEU A 14 6.41 -4.39 1.47
N ILE A 15 6.51 -5.16 0.37
CA ILE A 15 5.40 -5.93 -0.19
C ILE A 15 4.74 -6.82 0.87
N PRO A 16 5.47 -7.73 1.57
CA PRO A 16 4.85 -8.60 2.57
C PRO A 16 4.25 -7.81 3.74
N ALA A 17 4.90 -6.73 4.19
CA ALA A 17 4.39 -5.88 5.25
C ALA A 17 3.07 -5.17 4.86
N CYS A 18 2.98 -4.67 3.62
CA CYS A 18 1.78 -4.03 3.11
C CYS A 18 0.63 -5.03 2.94
N ILE A 19 0.91 -6.25 2.46
CA ILE A 19 -0.10 -7.31 2.33
C ILE A 19 -0.64 -7.68 3.72
N TRP A 20 0.26 -7.96 4.66
CA TRP A 20 -0.10 -8.32 6.03
C TRP A 20 -0.96 -7.23 6.67
N TRP A 21 -0.55 -5.97 6.58
CA TRP A 21 -1.28 -4.85 7.19
C TRP A 21 -2.67 -4.67 6.58
N THR A 22 -2.80 -4.73 5.25
CA THR A 22 -4.09 -4.59 4.58
C THR A 22 -5.05 -5.71 4.96
N LEU A 23 -4.58 -6.97 4.99
CA LEU A 23 -5.40 -8.11 5.39
C LEU A 23 -5.79 -8.05 6.86
N TRP A 24 -4.87 -7.64 7.74
CA TRP A 24 -5.14 -7.46 9.16
C TRP A 24 -6.23 -6.42 9.39
N LYS A 25 -6.16 -5.26 8.72
CA LYS A 25 -7.21 -4.23 8.79
C LYS A 25 -8.55 -4.73 8.27
N GLU A 26 -8.56 -5.41 7.13
CA GLU A 26 -9.80 -5.96 6.55
C GLU A 26 -10.46 -6.98 7.48
N ARG A 27 -9.68 -7.91 8.04
CA ARG A 27 -10.18 -8.88 9.01
C ARG A 27 -10.78 -8.20 10.24
N ASN A 28 -10.09 -7.22 10.80
CA ASN A 28 -10.57 -6.50 11.98
C ASN A 28 -11.85 -5.70 11.66
N ALA A 29 -11.92 -5.05 10.50
CA ALA A 29 -13.13 -4.34 10.08
C ALA A 29 -14.33 -5.28 9.93
N ARG A 30 -14.12 -6.50 9.42
CA ARG A 30 -15.17 -7.53 9.33
C ARG A 30 -15.63 -8.00 10.70
N CYS A 31 -14.69 -8.28 11.60
CA CYS A 31 -14.99 -8.84 12.92
C CYS A 31 -15.58 -7.81 13.89
N PHE A 32 -15.09 -6.57 13.88
CA PHE A 32 -15.41 -5.56 14.90
C PHE A 32 -16.30 -4.42 14.40
N GLU A 33 -16.35 -4.17 13.09
CA GLU A 33 -17.12 -3.05 12.52
C GLU A 33 -18.25 -3.51 11.60
N GLY A 34 -18.36 -4.81 11.31
CA GLY A 34 -19.33 -5.35 10.36
C GLY A 34 -19.13 -4.87 8.91
N LYS A 35 -17.94 -4.34 8.60
CA LYS A 35 -17.60 -3.82 7.27
C LYS A 35 -16.83 -4.86 6.47
N SER A 36 -17.15 -4.99 5.20
CA SER A 36 -16.44 -5.88 4.27
C SER A 36 -16.22 -5.18 2.95
N ASN A 37 -14.96 -5.07 2.52
CA ASN A 37 -14.62 -4.61 1.19
C ASN A 37 -14.68 -5.77 0.18
N ASN A 38 -14.93 -5.45 -1.09
CA ASN A 38 -14.73 -6.39 -2.18
C ASN A 38 -13.23 -6.57 -2.47
N ILE A 39 -12.88 -7.61 -3.24
CA ILE A 39 -11.48 -7.95 -3.52
C ILE A 39 -10.73 -6.82 -4.24
N GLU A 40 -11.38 -6.10 -5.16
CA GLU A 40 -10.74 -5.01 -5.90
C GLU A 40 -10.39 -3.83 -5.00
N LYS A 41 -11.25 -3.49 -4.04
CA LYS A 41 -10.98 -2.45 -3.06
C LYS A 41 -9.87 -2.88 -2.09
N ILE A 42 -9.78 -4.16 -1.72
CA ILE A 42 -8.68 -4.69 -0.91
C ILE A 42 -7.35 -4.58 -1.67
N ARG A 43 -7.34 -4.93 -2.96
CA ARG A 43 -6.17 -4.77 -3.84
C ARG A 43 -5.74 -3.32 -3.93
N MET A 44 -6.67 -2.41 -4.22
CA MET A 44 -6.39 -0.98 -4.29
C MET A 44 -5.81 -0.45 -2.98
N ASN A 45 -6.41 -0.80 -1.84
CA ASN A 45 -5.90 -0.41 -0.53
C ASN A 45 -4.46 -0.91 -0.27
N ASN A 46 -4.12 -2.12 -0.72
CA ASN A 46 -2.77 -2.65 -0.62
C ASN A 46 -1.77 -1.91 -1.51
N LEU A 47 -2.14 -1.65 -2.77
CA LEU A 47 -1.29 -0.94 -3.73
C LEU A 47 -1.07 0.52 -3.31
N SER A 48 -2.11 1.21 -2.86
CA SER A 48 -1.98 2.59 -2.33
C SER A 48 -1.08 2.65 -1.10
N LEU A 49 -1.17 1.64 -0.22
CA LEU A 49 -0.30 1.54 0.94
C LEU A 49 1.17 1.31 0.53
N LEU A 50 1.41 0.40 -0.42
CA LEU A 50 2.74 0.14 -0.94
C LEU A 50 3.34 1.40 -1.59
N TYR A 51 2.60 2.05 -2.48
CA TYR A 51 3.00 3.31 -3.11
C TYR A 51 3.40 4.37 -2.07
N PHE A 52 2.56 4.58 -1.07
CA PHE A 52 2.83 5.52 0.02
C PHE A 52 4.14 5.17 0.74
N TRP A 53 4.39 3.90 1.05
CA TRP A 53 5.61 3.51 1.77
C TRP A 53 6.87 3.56 0.90
N CYS A 54 6.75 3.29 -0.40
CA CYS A 54 7.86 3.36 -1.36
C CYS A 54 8.28 4.81 -1.65
N LYS A 55 7.31 5.68 -1.93
CA LYS A 55 7.57 7.07 -2.34
C LYS A 55 7.61 8.06 -1.17
N GLN A 56 7.01 7.72 -0.03
CA GLN A 56 6.82 8.63 1.11
C GLN A 56 6.13 9.94 0.70
N ASP A 57 5.31 9.89 -0.35
CA ASP A 57 4.62 11.06 -0.89
C ASP A 57 3.11 10.93 -0.64
N MET A 58 2.54 11.99 -0.08
CA MET A 58 1.10 12.15 0.14
C MET A 58 0.42 12.96 -0.98
N ARG A 59 1.18 13.50 -1.94
CA ARG A 59 0.62 14.09 -3.15
C ARG A 59 0.12 12.96 -4.03
N GLY A 60 -1.18 12.69 -3.89
CA GLY A 60 -1.94 11.73 -4.66
C GLY A 60 -2.12 12.19 -6.09
N ASP A 61 -1.02 12.26 -6.84
CA ASP A 61 -1.11 12.33 -8.28
C ASP A 61 -1.47 10.93 -8.80
N ILE A 62 -2.65 10.82 -9.40
CA ILE A 62 -3.16 9.56 -9.97
C ILE A 62 -2.25 9.09 -11.10
N GLU A 63 -1.63 9.99 -11.86
CA GLU A 63 -0.71 9.63 -12.94
C GLU A 63 0.54 8.94 -12.36
N LEU A 64 1.14 9.52 -11.32
CA LEU A 64 2.28 8.91 -10.63
C LEU A 64 1.95 7.57 -9.96
N PHE A 65 0.71 7.41 -9.49
CA PHE A 65 0.24 6.15 -8.94
C PHE A 65 0.10 5.08 -10.03
N VAL A 66 -0.53 5.41 -11.16
CA VAL A 66 -0.68 4.49 -12.30
C VAL A 66 0.69 4.10 -12.84
N ASP A 67 1.57 5.07 -13.09
CA ASP A 67 2.95 4.83 -13.53
C ASP A 67 3.69 3.92 -12.55
N PHE A 68 3.51 4.10 -11.24
CA PHE A 68 4.13 3.23 -10.25
C PHE A 68 3.64 1.79 -10.34
N ILE A 69 2.34 1.56 -10.55
CA ILE A 69 1.78 0.22 -10.69
C ILE A 69 2.28 -0.46 -11.97
N ASP A 70 2.38 0.29 -13.06
CA ASP A 70 2.88 -0.22 -14.34
C ASP A 70 4.38 -0.55 -14.31
N ASN A 71 5.13 0.05 -13.38
CA ASN A 71 6.58 -0.14 -13.22
C ASN A 71 6.98 -0.97 -11.97
N LEU A 72 6.01 -1.58 -11.27
CA LEU A 72 6.26 -2.48 -10.13
C LEU A 72 6.70 -3.87 -10.60
#